data_AF-A0A6S6XFE7-F1
#
_entry.id   AF-A0A6S6XFE7-F1
#
_cell.length_a   1.000
_cell.length_b   1.000
_cell.length_c   1.000
_cell.angle_alpha   90.00
_cell.angle_beta   90.00
_cell.angle_gamma   90.00
#
_symmetry.space_group_name_H-M   'P 1'
#
loop_
_entity.id
_entity.type
_entity.pdbx_description
1 polymer ?
#
loop_
_entity_poly.entity_id
_entity_poly.type
_entity_poly.pdbx_seq_one_letter_code
_entity_poly.pdbx_strand_id
1 'polypeptide(L)'
;MREKMRPVISKLSHLLEIVTSLIIIAAVAMGIFHMAVYIFTNGDVDQSKFETFFANIMSMVVGLEFVKMLVRQTPAAVLDVLLFAVARQIIIYHHSALDNLVGVIAVAGLFAIRKYLFVVTFGICEKDKHKAMQDSQMHEELHPSTSNEGPDHPA
;
A
#
# COMPACT_ATOMS: atom_id res chain seq x y z
N MET A 1 26.00 -7.62 -10.88
CA MET A 1 24.72 -7.14 -11.47
C MET A 1 23.76 -6.48 -10.46
N ARG A 2 23.74 -6.90 -9.17
CA ARG A 2 22.80 -6.40 -8.13
C ARG A 2 22.91 -4.92 -7.75
N GLU A 3 24.00 -4.24 -8.09
CA GLU A 3 24.24 -2.85 -7.66
C GLU A 3 23.61 -1.78 -8.58
N LYS A 4 23.31 -2.10 -9.85
CA LYS A 4 22.70 -1.14 -10.79
C LYS A 4 21.16 -1.09 -10.73
N MET A 5 20.50 -2.04 -10.06
CA MET A 5 19.03 -2.10 -9.99
C MET A 5 18.42 -1.30 -8.83
N ARG A 6 19.15 -1.15 -7.72
CA ARG A 6 18.74 -0.32 -6.58
C ARG A 6 18.43 1.14 -6.96
N PRO A 7 19.25 1.85 -7.74
CA PRO A 7 18.96 3.24 -8.10
C PRO A 7 17.76 3.39 -9.06
N VAL A 8 17.46 2.39 -9.90
CA VAL A 8 16.33 2.45 -10.83
C VAL A 8 15.00 2.34 -10.10
N ILE A 9 14.89 1.39 -9.17
CA ILE A 9 13.67 1.17 -8.37
C ILE A 9 13.42 2.38 -7.46
N SER A 10 14.47 2.95 -6.87
CA SER A 10 14.35 4.15 -6.03
C SER A 10 13.90 5.37 -6.84
N LYS A 11 14.43 5.57 -8.05
CA LYS A 11 14.00 6.64 -8.95
C LYS A 11 12.54 6.48 -9.39
N LEU A 12 12.12 5.23 -9.64
CA LEU A 12 10.74 4.94 -10.06
C LEU A 12 9.74 5.20 -8.94
N SER A 13 10.04 4.77 -7.70
CA SER A 13 9.18 5.05 -6.54
C SER A 13 9.05 6.56 -6.29
N HIS A 14 10.15 7.30 -6.41
CA HIS A 14 10.15 8.75 -6.25
C HIS A 14 9.38 9.47 -7.38
N LEU A 15 9.45 8.97 -8.61
CA LEU A 15 8.67 9.49 -9.73
C LEU A 15 7.16 9.28 -9.51
N LEU A 16 6.76 8.09 -9.05
CA LEU A 16 5.35 7.81 -8.76
C LEU A 16 4.80 8.70 -7.64
N GLU A 17 5.62 9.01 -6.64
CA GLU A 17 5.22 9.89 -5.54
C GLU A 17 4.96 11.32 -6.03
N ILE A 18 5.85 11.87 -6.86
CA ILE A 18 5.67 13.18 -7.48
C ILE A 18 4.43 13.20 -8.37
N VAL A 19 4.29 12.20 -9.25
CA VAL A 19 3.17 12.13 -10.19
C VAL A 19 1.84 12.01 -9.45
N THR A 20 1.76 11.13 -8.44
CA THR A 20 0.54 10.94 -7.65
C THR A 20 0.17 12.22 -6.89
N SER A 21 1.15 12.88 -6.26
CA SER A 21 0.93 14.14 -5.56
C SER A 21 0.40 15.23 -6.50
N LEU A 22 1.00 15.37 -7.69
CA LEU A 22 0.56 16.35 -8.69
C LEU A 22 -0.87 16.08 -9.18
N ILE A 23 -1.19 14.80 -9.43
CA ILE A 23 -2.53 14.39 -9.87
C ILE A 23 -3.59 14.71 -8.81
N ILE A 24 -3.31 14.44 -7.53
CA ILE A 24 -4.24 14.76 -6.43
C ILE A 24 -4.45 16.26 -6.34
N ILE A 25 -3.37 17.04 -6.34
CA ILE A 25 -3.44 18.50 -6.25
C ILE A 25 -4.27 19.06 -7.41
N ALA A 26 -4.02 18.61 -8.64
CA ALA A 26 -4.75 19.07 -9.81
C ALA A 26 -6.25 18.72 -9.74
N ALA A 27 -6.60 17.51 -9.32
CA ALA A 27 -8.01 17.10 -9.21
C ALA A 27 -8.76 17.83 -8.10
N VAL A 28 -8.14 18.01 -6.94
CA VAL A 28 -8.71 18.78 -5.84
C VAL A 28 -8.88 20.24 -6.27
N ALA A 29 -7.87 20.84 -6.92
CA ALA A 29 -7.95 22.22 -7.41
C ALA A 29 -9.05 22.40 -8.45
N MET A 30 -9.15 21.51 -9.45
CA MET A 30 -10.21 21.55 -10.46
C MET A 30 -11.59 21.42 -9.84
N GLY A 31 -11.75 20.52 -8.86
CA GLY A 31 -13.05 20.32 -8.24
C GLY A 31 -13.45 21.46 -7.30
N ILE A 32 -12.52 22.05 -6.54
CA ILE A 32 -12.76 23.29 -5.79
C ILE A 32 -13.14 24.43 -6.73
N PHE A 33 -12.43 24.60 -7.84
CA PHE A 33 -12.72 25.62 -8.83
C PHE A 33 -14.13 25.44 -9.42
N HIS A 34 -14.49 24.22 -9.80
CA HIS A 34 -15.82 23.91 -10.31
C HIS A 34 -16.93 24.23 -9.29
N MET A 35 -16.70 23.92 -8.00
CA MET A 35 -17.64 24.29 -6.94
C MET A 35 -17.72 25.80 -6.71
N ALA A 36 -16.59 26.50 -6.71
CA ALA A 36 -16.55 27.94 -6.54
C ALA A 36 -17.31 28.67 -7.66
N VAL A 37 -17.12 28.25 -8.92
CA VAL A 37 -17.88 28.79 -10.06
C VAL A 37 -19.37 28.50 -9.89
N TYR A 38 -19.74 27.28 -9.50
CA TYR A 38 -21.14 26.90 -9.31
C TYR A 38 -21.84 27.77 -8.24
N ILE A 39 -21.21 27.99 -7.09
CA ILE A 39 -21.75 28.83 -6.01
C ILE A 39 -21.85 30.28 -6.49
N PHE A 40 -20.84 30.78 -7.19
CA PHE A 40 -20.83 32.15 -7.70
C PHE A 40 -21.94 32.40 -8.74
N THR A 41 -22.24 31.42 -9.61
CA THR A 41 -23.26 31.56 -10.65
C THR A 41 -24.69 31.37 -10.14
N ASN A 42 -24.90 30.47 -9.17
CA ASN A 42 -26.24 30.08 -8.73
C ASN A 42 -26.65 30.70 -7.39
N GLY A 43 -25.69 31.23 -6.61
CA GLY A 43 -25.95 31.86 -5.31
C GLY A 43 -26.35 30.90 -4.19
N ASP A 44 -26.30 29.59 -4.43
CA ASP A 44 -26.67 28.55 -3.46
C ASP A 44 -25.72 27.35 -3.53
N VAL A 45 -25.65 26.60 -2.42
CA VAL A 45 -24.89 25.36 -2.30
C VAL A 45 -25.85 24.20 -2.50
N ASP A 46 -25.83 23.61 -3.69
CA ASP A 46 -26.57 22.38 -3.96
C ASP A 46 -25.87 21.19 -3.27
N GLN A 47 -26.53 20.67 -2.24
CA GLN A 47 -26.09 19.52 -1.45
C GLN A 47 -25.78 18.30 -2.32
N SER A 48 -26.55 18.05 -3.39
CA SER A 48 -26.32 16.93 -4.31
C SER A 48 -25.03 17.11 -5.12
N LYS A 49 -24.73 18.35 -5.53
CA LYS A 49 -23.48 18.67 -6.21
C LYS A 49 -22.29 18.55 -5.27
N PHE A 50 -22.46 18.92 -4.02
CA PHE A 50 -21.45 18.74 -2.97
C PHE A 50 -21.16 17.26 -2.74
N GLU A 51 -22.18 16.44 -2.52
CA GLU A 51 -22.03 14.97 -2.37
C GLU A 51 -21.34 14.34 -3.58
N THR A 52 -21.74 14.74 -4.80
CA THR A 52 -21.11 14.28 -6.04
C THR A 52 -19.63 14.69 -6.13
N PHE A 53 -19.28 15.90 -5.67
CA PHE A 53 -17.90 16.38 -5.64
C PHE A 53 -17.04 15.55 -4.67
N PHE A 54 -17.52 15.31 -3.45
CA PHE A 54 -16.85 14.43 -2.48
C PHE A 54 -16.71 13.01 -3.03
N ALA A 55 -17.75 12.53 -3.70
CA ALA A 55 -17.72 11.23 -4.35
C ALA A 55 -16.60 11.14 -5.38
N ASN A 56 -16.47 12.12 -6.25
CA ASN A 56 -15.44 12.13 -7.29
C ASN A 56 -14.02 12.17 -6.70
N ILE A 57 -13.77 13.01 -5.69
CA ILE A 57 -12.46 13.08 -5.04
C ILE A 57 -12.12 11.75 -4.37
N MET A 58 -13.02 11.22 -3.53
CA MET A 58 -12.74 9.98 -2.81
C MET A 58 -12.54 8.80 -3.77
N SER A 59 -13.29 8.73 -4.89
CA SER A 59 -13.07 7.73 -5.94
C SER A 59 -11.68 7.84 -6.56
N MET A 60 -11.22 9.07 -6.79
CA MET A 60 -9.91 9.31 -7.34
C MET A 60 -8.81 8.87 -6.37
N VAL A 61 -8.94 9.19 -5.08
CA VAL A 61 -7.98 8.78 -4.04
C VAL A 61 -7.90 7.26 -3.94
N VAL A 62 -9.04 6.55 -3.95
CA VAL A 62 -9.08 5.07 -3.99
C VAL A 62 -8.34 4.55 -5.23
N GLY A 63 -8.62 5.13 -6.40
CA GLY A 63 -7.99 4.73 -7.66
C GLY A 63 -6.47 4.94 -7.66
N LEU A 64 -5.99 6.03 -7.06
CA LEU A 64 -4.56 6.32 -6.97
C LEU A 64 -3.84 5.38 -6.00
N GLU A 65 -4.45 5.09 -4.84
CA GLU A 65 -3.91 4.07 -3.95
C GLU A 65 -3.90 2.69 -4.59
N PHE A 66 -4.94 2.36 -5.37
CA PHE A 66 -5.00 1.13 -6.13
C PHE A 66 -3.84 1.02 -7.14
N VAL A 67 -3.53 2.06 -7.91
CA VAL A 67 -2.38 2.08 -8.83
C VAL A 67 -1.06 1.90 -8.09
N LYS A 68 -0.85 2.61 -6.97
CA LYS A 68 0.33 2.45 -6.10
C LYS A 68 0.46 1.01 -5.58
N MET A 69 -0.67 0.36 -5.31
CA MET A 69 -0.73 -1.01 -4.82
C MET A 69 -0.55 -2.06 -5.94
N LEU A 70 -0.92 -1.77 -7.19
CA LEU A 70 -0.57 -2.61 -8.33
C LEU A 70 0.95 -2.64 -8.57
N VAL A 71 1.63 -1.52 -8.34
CA VAL A 71 3.09 -1.41 -8.48
C VAL A 71 3.82 -2.10 -7.32
N ARG A 72 3.31 -1.95 -6.09
CA ARG A 72 3.80 -2.65 -4.90
C ARG A 72 2.87 -3.81 -4.59
N GLN A 73 3.08 -4.93 -5.27
CA GLN A 73 2.26 -6.13 -5.19
C GLN A 73 2.39 -6.83 -3.81
N THR A 74 1.99 -6.14 -2.74
CA THR A 74 1.88 -6.68 -1.40
C THR A 74 0.40 -6.90 -1.09
N PRO A 75 0.01 -8.11 -0.68
CA PRO A 75 -1.40 -8.40 -0.40
C PRO A 75 -1.93 -7.56 0.77
N ALA A 76 -1.06 -7.04 1.65
CA ALA A 76 -1.44 -6.14 2.75
C ALA A 76 -1.92 -4.78 2.24
N ALA A 77 -1.27 -4.22 1.20
CA ALA A 77 -1.71 -2.97 0.60
C ALA A 77 -3.09 -3.12 -0.08
N VAL A 78 -3.43 -4.32 -0.55
CA VAL A 78 -4.76 -4.61 -1.12
C VAL A 78 -5.87 -4.36 -0.11
N LEU A 79 -5.65 -4.81 1.12
CA LEU A 79 -6.63 -4.65 2.19
C LEU A 79 -6.81 -3.18 2.60
N ASP A 80 -5.73 -2.40 2.65
CA ASP A 80 -5.81 -0.97 3.01
C ASP A 80 -6.68 -0.19 1.99
N VAL A 81 -6.51 -0.46 0.69
CA VAL A 81 -7.31 0.19 -0.37
C VAL A 81 -8.75 -0.31 -0.41
N LEU A 82 -8.98 -1.62 -0.20
CA LEU A 82 -10.33 -2.18 -0.10
C LEU A 82 -11.10 -1.58 1.10
N LEU A 83 -10.42 -1.39 2.23
CA LEU A 83 -11.00 -0.75 3.41
C LEU A 83 -11.44 0.68 3.08
N PHE A 84 -10.58 1.45 2.42
CA PHE A 84 -10.87 2.81 2.01
C PHE A 84 -12.02 2.89 1.00
N ALA A 85 -12.08 1.94 0.06
CA ALA A 85 -13.15 1.84 -0.93
C ALA A 85 -14.54 1.60 -0.30
N VAL A 86 -14.63 0.67 0.66
CA VAL A 86 -15.89 0.36 1.36
C VAL A 86 -16.29 1.50 2.30
N ALA A 87 -15.34 2.04 3.08
CA ALA A 87 -15.62 3.13 4.01
C ALA A 87 -16.18 4.38 3.30
N ARG A 88 -15.63 4.71 2.12
CA ARG A 88 -16.12 5.80 1.28
C ARG A 88 -17.61 5.64 0.93
N GLN A 89 -18.06 4.43 0.59
CA GLN A 89 -19.45 4.19 0.19
C GLN A 89 -20.42 4.52 1.32
N ILE A 90 -20.06 4.20 2.56
CA ILE A 90 -20.86 4.48 3.77
C ILE A 90 -20.97 5.98 4.03
N ILE A 91 -19.93 6.77 3.73
CA ILE A 91 -19.90 8.22 4.01
C ILE A 91 -20.69 9.02 2.98
N ILE A 92 -20.62 8.63 1.70
CA ILE A 92 -21.23 9.41 0.60
C ILE A 92 -22.69 9.06 0.40
N TYR A 93 -23.05 7.79 0.50
CA TYR A 93 -24.41 7.34 0.25
C TYR A 93 -25.12 7.11 1.57
N HIS A 94 -26.15 7.92 1.82
CA HIS A 94 -27.09 7.69 2.92
C HIS A 94 -28.02 6.52 2.57
N HIS A 95 -27.49 5.31 2.60
CA HIS A 95 -28.29 4.10 2.53
C HIS A 95 -29.10 3.89 3.82
N SER A 96 -30.04 2.94 3.81
CA SER A 96 -30.82 2.61 5.00
C SER A 96 -29.90 2.22 6.17
N ALA A 97 -30.35 2.41 7.41
CA ALA A 97 -29.55 2.08 8.59
C ALA A 97 -29.01 0.64 8.58
N LEU A 98 -29.77 -0.30 8.00
CA LEU A 98 -29.35 -1.69 7.83
C LEU A 98 -28.21 -1.85 6.82
N ASP A 99 -28.23 -1.13 5.71
CA ASP A 99 -27.18 -1.19 4.69
C ASP A 99 -25.85 -0.66 5.26
N ASN A 100 -25.91 0.42 6.04
CA ASN A 100 -24.76 0.94 6.76
C ASN A 100 -24.23 -0.07 7.78
N LEU A 101 -25.12 -0.78 8.49
CA LEU A 101 -24.72 -1.84 9.42
C LEU A 101 -24.00 -2.97 8.69
N VAL A 102 -24.50 -3.40 7.54
CA VAL A 102 -23.85 -4.42 6.68
C VAL A 102 -22.49 -3.92 6.20
N GLY A 103 -22.38 -2.65 5.80
CA GLY A 103 -21.11 -2.03 5.43
C GLY A 103 -20.09 -2.05 6.58
N VAL A 104 -20.50 -1.71 7.80
CA VAL A 104 -19.65 -1.77 9.00
C VAL A 104 -19.22 -3.20 9.30
N ILE A 105 -20.13 -4.18 9.18
CA ILE A 105 -19.80 -5.61 9.34
C ILE A 105 -18.79 -6.06 8.28
N ALA A 106 -18.94 -5.61 7.03
CA ALA A 106 -17.98 -5.89 5.96
C ALA A 106 -16.59 -5.33 6.29
N VAL A 107 -16.50 -4.07 6.73
CA VAL A 107 -15.25 -3.45 7.20
C VAL A 107 -14.64 -4.24 8.37
N ALA A 108 -15.46 -4.68 9.33
CA ALA A 108 -15.01 -5.53 10.44
C ALA A 108 -14.46 -6.89 9.95
N GLY A 109 -15.11 -7.49 8.95
CA GLY A 109 -14.64 -8.70 8.28
C GLY A 109 -13.28 -8.52 7.58
N LEU A 110 -13.08 -7.39 6.89
CA LEU A 110 -11.80 -7.01 6.30
C LEU A 110 -10.69 -6.91 7.36
N PHE A 111 -10.98 -6.33 8.53
CA PHE A 111 -10.06 -6.30 9.67
C PHE A 111 -9.77 -7.69 10.24
N ALA A 112 -10.78 -8.56 10.33
CA ALA A 112 -10.59 -9.94 10.76
C ALA A 112 -9.70 -10.71 9.79
N ILE A 113 -9.92 -10.61 8.48
CA ILE A 113 -9.07 -11.22 7.46
C ILE A 113 -7.64 -10.69 7.59
N ARG A 114 -7.46 -9.37 7.77
CA ARG A 114 -6.15 -8.77 8.03
C ARG A 114 -5.46 -9.39 9.25
N LYS A 115 -6.19 -9.63 10.34
CA LYS A 115 -5.63 -10.16 11.59
C LYS A 115 -5.33 -11.66 11.51
N TYR A 116 -6.24 -12.46 10.96
CA TYR A 116 -6.17 -13.92 11.06
C TYR A 116 -5.49 -14.57 9.84
N LEU A 117 -5.66 -14.04 8.63
CA LEU A 117 -5.08 -14.62 7.42
C LEU A 117 -3.60 -14.25 7.26
N PHE A 118 -3.22 -12.99 7.56
CA PHE A 118 -1.82 -12.56 7.45
C PHE A 118 -0.91 -13.11 8.54
N VAL A 119 -1.41 -13.30 9.77
CA VAL A 119 -0.65 -13.95 10.84
C VAL A 119 -0.30 -15.40 10.48
N VAL A 120 -1.23 -16.11 9.84
CA VAL A 120 -1.01 -17.49 9.41
C VAL A 120 -0.06 -17.56 8.21
N THR A 121 -0.19 -16.68 7.21
CA THR A 121 0.65 -16.75 5.99
C THR A 121 2.10 -16.25 6.17
N PHE A 122 2.33 -15.22 7.00
CA PHE A 122 3.69 -14.69 7.20
C PHE A 122 4.47 -15.36 8.34
N GLY A 123 3.80 -15.94 9.33
CA GLY A 123 4.45 -16.63 10.45
C GLY A 123 5.19 -17.91 10.05
N ILE A 124 4.84 -18.52 8.92
CA ILE A 124 5.53 -19.69 8.36
C ILE A 124 6.79 -19.27 7.58
N CYS A 125 6.68 -18.22 6.74
CA CYS A 125 7.80 -17.77 5.90
C CYS A 125 8.93 -17.08 6.69
N GLU A 126 8.62 -16.38 7.79
CA GLU A 126 9.64 -15.73 8.63
C GLU A 126 10.50 -16.76 9.37
N LYS A 127 9.87 -17.83 9.89
CA LYS A 127 10.58 -18.95 10.52
C LYS A 127 11.50 -19.66 9.53
N ASP A 128 11.07 -19.86 8.28
CA ASP A 128 11.86 -20.57 7.28
C ASP A 128 13.08 -19.74 6.81
N LYS A 129 12.95 -18.41 6.70
CA LYS A 129 14.09 -17.55 6.34
C LYS A 129 15.14 -17.46 7.44
N HIS A 130 14.72 -17.34 8.70
CA HIS A 130 15.65 -17.32 9.83
C HIS A 130 16.38 -18.66 9.98
N LYS A 131 15.67 -19.78 9.75
CA LYS A 131 16.23 -21.12 9.83
C LYS A 131 17.21 -21.42 8.68
N ALA A 132 16.89 -21.01 7.45
CA ALA A 132 17.78 -21.18 6.31
C ALA A 132 19.07 -20.34 6.38
N MET A 133 19.00 -19.12 6.94
CA MET A 133 20.19 -18.30 7.19
C MET A 133 21.05 -18.87 8.34
N GLN A 134 20.41 -19.44 9.36
CA GLN A 134 21.11 -20.02 10.52
C GLN A 134 21.81 -21.35 10.17
N ASP A 135 21.20 -22.21 9.34
CA ASP A 135 21.84 -23.42 8.81
C ASP A 135 23.03 -23.11 7.90
N SER A 136 22.94 -22.01 7.12
CA SER A 136 24.03 -21.60 6.22
C SER A 136 25.24 -21.03 6.97
N GLN A 137 25.02 -20.35 8.11
CA GLN A 137 26.11 -19.87 8.97
C GLN A 137 26.79 -21.01 9.74
N MET A 138 26.06 -22.08 10.09
CA MET A 138 26.64 -23.25 10.75
C MET A 138 27.49 -24.11 9.79
N HIS A 139 27.08 -24.20 8.52
CA HIS A 139 27.84 -24.95 7.49
C HIS A 139 29.13 -24.26 7.04
N GLU A 140 29.23 -22.93 7.17
CA GLU A 140 30.45 -22.18 6.84
C GLU A 140 31.52 -22.27 7.95
N GLU A 141 31.12 -22.48 9.21
CA GLU A 141 32.07 -22.70 10.33
C GLU A 141 32.60 -24.15 10.46
N LEU A 142 31.95 -25.15 9.85
CA LEU A 142 32.34 -26.56 10.00
C LEU A 142 33.50 -27.00 9.06
N HIS A 143 33.87 -26.18 8.08
CA HIS A 143 35.07 -26.36 7.26
C HIS A 143 36.00 -25.15 7.41
N PRO A 144 36.74 -25.00 8.52
CA PRO A 144 37.89 -24.12 8.53
C PRO A 144 38.90 -24.71 7.54
N SER A 145 39.27 -23.94 6.53
CA SER A 145 40.30 -24.28 5.56
C SER A 145 41.58 -24.71 6.27
N THR A 146 41.74 -26.01 6.51
CA THR A 146 43.02 -26.62 6.87
C THR A 146 43.86 -26.65 5.62
N SER A 147 44.79 -25.71 5.48
CA SER A 147 46.11 -25.96 4.87
C SER A 147 46.80 -24.63 4.61
N ASN A 148 47.66 -24.19 5.55
CA ASN A 148 48.99 -23.76 5.15
C ASN A 148 49.96 -23.80 6.35
N GLU A 149 50.26 -25.00 6.83
CA GLU A 149 51.54 -25.25 7.51
C GLU A 149 52.51 -25.75 6.44
N GLY A 150 53.26 -24.82 5.84
CA GLY A 150 54.45 -25.15 5.06
C GLY A 150 55.61 -25.41 6.03
N PRO A 151 56.34 -26.53 5.90
CA PRO A 151 57.38 -26.86 6.86
C PRO A 151 58.57 -25.92 6.71
N ASP A 152 58.97 -25.32 7.83
CA ASP A 152 60.27 -24.72 8.03
C ASP A 152 61.38 -25.70 7.63
N HIS A 153 62.32 -25.26 6.80
CA HIS A 153 63.63 -25.90 6.75
C HIS A 153 64.76 -24.86 6.81
N PRO A 154 65.79 -25.09 7.66
CA PRO A 154 66.77 -24.08 8.04
C PRO A 154 68.05 -24.11 7.17
N ALA A 155 68.80 -23.01 7.30
CA ALA A 155 70.21 -22.76 6.98
C ALA A 155 70.65 -22.79 5.50
#